data_AF-A0A812JQ14-F1
#
_entry.id   AF-A0A812JQ14-F1
#
_cell.length_a   1.000
_cell.length_b   1.000
_cell.length_c   1.000
_cell.angle_alpha   90.00
_cell.angle_beta   90.00
_cell.angle_gamma   90.00
#
_symmetry.space_group_name_H-M   'P 1'
#
loop_
_entity.id
_entity.type
_entity.pdbx_description
1 polymer ?
#
loop_
_entity_poly.entity_id
_entity_poly.type
_entity_poly.pdbx_seq_one_letter_code
_entity_poly.pdbx_strand_id
1 'polypeptide(L)'
;MPQKTFKLCSICGSKGHNCRACPFPGAALVRSLKAQLRAKPAKGRKLRGTGDAAKRSKTKSTVQKTRKNHLKKKQYQKQARQSYSNTNVSSSDASKKKQKWTGPRGVGMGEMAFEILSEAGMLNVPAYCNLYVKCSYRNCQRWQNVLCFCDWLPGNYFRGLTCAVLLAIIVEYFSNTKPRISGISRKLFKTTSVVQSLFNVFRKKEAAAGRRELRTIKLKGSVEVDGSSLRLLHVSPQNSWFAKHVCEWRRRHPGQRIPKYFVAHIRVCGAVERGLNGRVLVLPMPIVLLQPGSRPPAESVSDLRVANLANHLTGKKTTVFSDGAKAFRKLARNNAYQHSEVKHVKSQFTAALRHKSSSGAKTAGTQLLDRLWRDLKEFLPKQVASKRDGHVNQEIWEYAYAWQHRRNRDDSWAAAKELLRSV
;
A
#
# COMPACT_ATOMS: atom_id res chain seq x y z
N MET A 1 -24.73 -37.51 18.76
CA MET A 1 -25.22 -36.64 19.84
C MET A 1 -24.33 -35.39 19.94
N PRO A 2 -24.84 -34.16 19.73
CA PRO A 2 -24.02 -32.96 19.83
C PRO A 2 -23.59 -32.70 21.28
N GLN A 3 -22.29 -32.54 21.51
CA GLN A 3 -21.72 -32.24 22.83
C GLN A 3 -22.24 -30.86 23.31
N LYS A 4 -22.99 -30.84 24.43
CA LYS A 4 -23.42 -29.60 25.09
C LYS A 4 -22.17 -28.84 25.57
N THR A 5 -21.86 -27.71 24.95
CA THR A 5 -20.80 -26.81 25.42
C THR A 5 -21.26 -26.13 26.70
N PHE A 6 -20.73 -26.56 27.85
CA PHE A 6 -20.96 -25.89 29.12
C PHE A 6 -20.24 -24.53 29.14
N LYS A 7 -21.00 -23.44 29.34
CA LYS A 7 -20.43 -22.10 29.51
C LYS A 7 -19.68 -22.04 30.84
N LEU A 8 -18.43 -21.56 30.80
CA LEU A 8 -17.61 -21.31 31.99
C LEU A 8 -18.03 -19.97 32.60
N CYS A 9 -18.15 -19.91 33.92
CA CYS A 9 -18.36 -18.66 34.64
C CYS A 9 -17.12 -17.77 34.51
N SER A 10 -17.26 -16.53 34.03
CA SER A 10 -16.10 -15.65 33.84
C SER A 10 -15.53 -15.07 35.15
N ILE A 11 -16.06 -15.46 36.32
CA ILE A 11 -15.61 -14.99 37.64
C ILE A 11 -14.82 -16.10 38.33
N CYS A 12 -15.38 -17.30 38.46
CA CYS A 12 -14.70 -18.42 39.14
C CYS A 12 -14.16 -19.50 38.19
N GLY A 13 -14.45 -19.44 36.88
CA GLY A 13 -14.01 -20.44 35.92
C GLY A 13 -14.77 -21.77 35.94
N SER A 14 -15.67 -22.01 36.90
CA SER A 14 -16.41 -23.28 37.01
C SER A 14 -17.49 -23.45 35.92
N LYS A 15 -17.76 -24.70 35.56
CA LYS A 15 -18.88 -25.07 34.66
C LYS A 15 -20.20 -25.12 35.45
N GLY A 16 -21.33 -24.94 34.75
CA GLY A 16 -22.67 -25.18 35.31
C GLY A 16 -23.43 -23.93 35.79
N HIS A 17 -22.79 -22.76 35.85
CA HIS A 17 -23.46 -21.50 36.16
C HIS A 17 -22.84 -20.32 35.40
N ASN A 18 -23.55 -19.19 35.36
CA ASN A 18 -23.06 -17.95 34.77
C ASN A 18 -22.74 -16.92 35.86
N CYS A 19 -22.14 -15.79 35.49
CA CYS A 19 -21.71 -14.76 36.44
C CYS A 19 -22.83 -14.17 37.31
N ARG A 20 -24.11 -14.33 36.95
CA ARG A 20 -25.23 -13.87 37.77
C ARG A 20 -25.45 -14.77 38.98
N ALA A 21 -25.30 -16.07 38.79
CA ALA A 21 -25.50 -17.12 39.80
C ALA A 21 -24.18 -17.62 40.42
N CYS A 22 -23.08 -16.88 40.25
CA CYS A 22 -21.78 -17.27 40.80
C CYS A 22 -21.77 -17.06 42.33
N PRO A 23 -21.42 -18.09 43.12
CA PRO A 23 -21.36 -18.01 44.58
C PRO A 23 -20.09 -17.33 45.10
N PHE A 24 -19.11 -17.04 44.23
CA PHE A 24 -17.85 -16.43 44.64
C PHE A 24 -18.06 -15.01 45.19
N PRO A 25 -17.42 -14.61 46.30
CA PRO A 25 -17.66 -13.32 46.96
C PRO A 25 -17.50 -12.10 46.02
N GLY A 26 -16.54 -12.16 45.09
CA GLY A 26 -16.31 -11.13 44.08
C GLY A 26 -17.44 -10.95 43.05
N ALA A 27 -18.36 -11.92 42.93
CA ALA A 27 -19.50 -11.81 42.02
C ALA A 27 -20.51 -10.74 42.45
N ALA A 28 -20.69 -10.52 43.75
CA ALA A 28 -21.55 -9.46 44.27
C ALA A 28 -21.03 -8.07 43.87
N LEU A 29 -19.72 -7.86 43.98
CA LEU A 29 -19.07 -6.60 43.60
C LEU A 29 -19.21 -6.32 42.09
N VAL A 30 -18.97 -7.33 41.25
CA VAL A 30 -19.11 -7.22 39.78
C VAL A 30 -20.57 -6.93 39.38
N ARG A 31 -21.56 -7.47 40.10
CA ARG A 31 -22.98 -7.15 39.89
C ARG A 31 -23.28 -5.69 40.23
N SER A 32 -22.79 -5.20 41.37
CA SER A 32 -22.94 -3.80 41.80
C SER A 32 -22.34 -2.80 40.80
N LEU A 33 -21.10 -3.03 40.36
CA LEU A 33 -20.43 -2.20 39.35
C LEU A 33 -21.19 -2.17 38.01
N LYS A 34 -21.71 -3.31 37.56
CA LYS A 34 -22.53 -3.35 36.32
C LYS A 34 -23.87 -2.65 36.48
N ALA A 35 -24.46 -2.63 37.67
CA ALA A 35 -25.68 -1.89 37.95
C ALA A 35 -25.41 -0.37 37.95
N GLN A 36 -24.32 0.08 38.57
CA GLN A 36 -23.89 1.48 38.56
C GLN A 36 -23.61 1.99 37.14
N LEU A 37 -22.95 1.19 36.30
CA LEU A 37 -22.70 1.55 34.89
C LEU A 37 -23.97 1.56 34.02
N ARG A 38 -25.06 0.91 34.48
CA ARG A 38 -26.35 0.88 33.77
C ARG A 38 -27.31 1.96 34.25
N ALA A 39 -27.06 2.58 35.41
CA ALA A 39 -27.79 3.75 35.84
C ALA A 39 -27.50 4.90 34.86
N LYS A 40 -28.48 5.22 34.01
CA LYS A 40 -28.38 6.38 33.12
C LYS A 40 -28.23 7.63 33.99
N PRO A 41 -27.35 8.59 33.64
CA PRO A 41 -27.30 9.85 34.36
C PRO A 41 -28.67 10.53 34.28
N ALA A 42 -29.15 11.03 35.41
CA ALA A 42 -30.39 11.79 35.51
C ALA A 42 -30.42 12.88 34.43
N LYS A 43 -31.57 13.02 33.76
CA LYS A 43 -31.79 14.05 32.72
C LYS A 43 -31.37 15.40 33.27
N GLY A 44 -30.24 15.92 32.77
CA GLY A 44 -29.71 17.22 33.16
C GLY A 44 -30.75 18.31 32.97
N ARG A 45 -30.98 19.07 34.05
CA ARG A 45 -31.76 20.31 34.09
C ARG A 45 -31.24 21.24 33.00
N LYS A 46 -32.11 21.70 32.08
CA LYS A 46 -31.75 22.70 31.06
C LYS A 46 -31.49 24.03 31.77
N LEU A 47 -30.22 24.37 31.97
CA LEU A 47 -29.84 25.74 32.29
C LEU A 47 -30.09 26.61 31.06
N ARG A 48 -31.03 27.56 31.18
CA ARG A 48 -31.24 28.63 30.20
C ARG A 48 -30.11 29.64 30.39
N GLY A 49 -29.04 29.48 29.61
CA GLY A 49 -27.96 30.47 29.51
C GLY A 49 -28.09 31.28 28.23
N THR A 50 -28.20 32.59 28.37
CA THR A 50 -28.03 33.58 27.29
C THR A 50 -26.57 33.61 26.81
N GLY A 51 -26.32 34.13 25.60
CA GLY A 51 -24.98 34.45 25.09
C GLY A 51 -24.32 33.41 24.17
N ASP A 52 -23.79 32.31 24.71
CA ASP A 52 -22.90 31.41 23.94
C ASP A 52 -23.41 29.97 23.74
N ALA A 53 -24.38 29.54 24.56
CA ALA A 53 -24.99 28.21 24.42
C ALA A 53 -25.83 28.07 23.12
N ALA A 54 -26.43 29.17 22.65
CA ALA A 54 -27.19 29.21 21.40
C ALA A 54 -26.30 29.09 20.14
N LYS A 55 -25.03 29.54 20.21
CA LYS A 55 -24.08 29.37 19.10
C LYS A 55 -23.65 27.91 18.94
N ARG A 56 -23.52 27.14 20.03
CA ARG A 56 -23.19 25.69 20.00
C ARG A 56 -24.33 24.79 19.50
N SER A 57 -25.59 25.21 19.63
CA SER A 57 -26.73 24.41 19.14
C SER A 57 -26.84 24.43 17.60
N LYS A 58 -26.52 25.57 16.96
CA LYS A 58 -26.44 25.70 15.49
C LYS A 58 -25.31 24.85 14.87
N THR A 59 -24.20 24.66 15.57
CA THR A 59 -23.09 23.79 15.10
C THR A 59 -23.46 22.31 15.14
N LYS A 60 -24.24 21.86 16.14
CA LYS A 60 -24.69 20.46 16.25
C LYS A 60 -25.71 20.07 15.17
N SER A 61 -26.60 20.97 14.76
CA SER A 61 -27.55 20.69 13.67
C SER A 61 -26.85 20.55 12.32
N THR A 62 -25.78 21.32 12.10
CA THR A 62 -24.94 21.25 10.89
C THR A 62 -24.20 19.91 10.82
N VAL A 63 -23.58 19.46 11.93
CA VAL A 63 -22.90 18.15 12.01
C VAL A 63 -23.87 16.96 11.82
N GLN A 64 -25.10 17.05 12.32
CA GLN A 64 -26.12 16.03 12.07
C GLN A 64 -26.60 16.00 10.61
N LYS A 65 -26.73 17.16 9.94
CA LYS A 65 -27.01 17.23 8.49
C LYS A 65 -25.87 16.61 7.68
N THR A 66 -24.60 16.88 8.00
CA THR A 66 -23.45 16.29 7.30
C THR A 66 -23.40 14.76 7.45
N ARG A 67 -23.76 14.24 8.64
CA ARG A 67 -23.82 12.79 8.90
C ARG A 67 -24.96 12.09 8.16
N LYS A 68 -26.15 12.72 8.08
CA LYS A 68 -27.26 12.22 7.24
C LYS A 68 -26.91 12.19 5.76
N ASN A 69 -26.23 13.23 5.25
CA ASN A 69 -25.77 13.27 3.85
C ASN A 69 -24.70 12.22 3.56
N HIS A 70 -23.80 11.94 4.50
CA HIS A 70 -22.80 10.89 4.35
C HIS A 70 -23.43 9.49 4.34
N LEU A 71 -24.44 9.24 5.17
CA LEU A 71 -25.20 7.97 5.19
C LEU A 71 -25.99 7.77 3.90
N LYS A 72 -26.69 8.81 3.39
CA LYS A 72 -27.36 8.76 2.08
C LYS A 72 -26.38 8.48 0.94
N LYS A 73 -25.20 9.13 0.92
CA LYS A 73 -24.13 8.88 -0.06
C LYS A 73 -23.64 7.43 -0.02
N LYS A 74 -23.52 6.84 1.18
CA LYS A 74 -23.09 5.45 1.37
C LYS A 74 -24.17 4.44 0.92
N GLN A 75 -25.45 4.75 1.15
CA GLN A 75 -26.57 3.96 0.63
C GLN A 75 -26.66 4.03 -0.89
N TYR A 76 -26.50 5.21 -1.48
CA TYR A 76 -26.50 5.39 -2.95
C TYR A 76 -25.34 4.63 -3.61
N GLN A 77 -24.14 4.66 -3.00
CA GLN A 77 -23.00 3.85 -3.44
C GLN A 77 -23.23 2.34 -3.28
N LYS A 78 -24.02 1.91 -2.29
CA LYS A 78 -24.37 0.48 -2.11
C LYS A 78 -25.41 0.02 -3.13
N GLN A 79 -26.42 0.84 -3.41
CA GLN A 79 -27.41 0.55 -4.46
C GLN A 79 -26.78 0.57 -5.85
N ALA A 80 -25.89 1.54 -6.14
CA ALA A 80 -25.13 1.55 -7.38
C ALA A 80 -24.25 0.28 -7.52
N ARG A 81 -23.63 -0.21 -6.44
CA ARG A 81 -22.88 -1.48 -6.49
C ARG A 81 -23.76 -2.68 -6.80
N GLN A 82 -25.03 -2.67 -6.37
CA GLN A 82 -25.99 -3.75 -6.64
C GLN A 82 -26.54 -3.70 -8.06
N SER A 83 -26.69 -2.52 -8.67
CA SER A 83 -27.16 -2.39 -10.05
C SER A 83 -26.10 -2.72 -11.10
N TYR A 84 -24.80 -2.69 -10.76
CA TYR A 84 -23.70 -3.11 -11.67
C TYR A 84 -23.34 -4.60 -11.55
N SER A 85 -23.76 -5.30 -10.50
CA SER A 85 -23.54 -6.75 -10.36
C SER A 85 -24.76 -7.52 -10.83
N ASN A 86 -24.91 -7.66 -12.15
CA ASN A 86 -25.89 -8.59 -12.73
C ASN A 86 -25.34 -10.03 -12.69
N THR A 87 -25.03 -10.51 -11.49
CA THR A 87 -24.64 -11.90 -11.23
C THR A 87 -25.61 -12.47 -10.21
N ASN A 88 -26.78 -12.86 -10.71
CA ASN A 88 -27.57 -13.91 -10.10
C ASN A 88 -26.76 -15.21 -10.23
N VAL A 89 -25.94 -15.51 -9.23
CA VAL A 89 -25.48 -16.88 -8.98
C VAL A 89 -26.08 -17.28 -7.65
N SER A 90 -27.07 -18.17 -7.74
CA SER A 90 -27.76 -18.81 -6.64
C SER A 90 -26.77 -19.36 -5.62
N SER A 91 -26.88 -18.86 -4.39
CA SER A 91 -26.14 -19.36 -3.24
C SER A 91 -26.78 -20.66 -2.73
N SER A 92 -26.38 -21.78 -3.28
CA SER A 92 -26.50 -23.09 -2.63
C SER A 92 -25.16 -23.82 -2.80
N ASP A 93 -24.69 -24.42 -1.70
CA ASP A 93 -23.50 -25.30 -1.61
C ASP A 93 -22.09 -24.70 -1.41
N ALA A 94 -21.96 -23.66 -0.59
CA ALA A 94 -20.67 -23.33 0.03
C ALA A 94 -20.52 -23.99 1.42
N SER A 95 -20.56 -25.32 1.46
CA SER A 95 -20.12 -26.08 2.63
C SER A 95 -18.59 -25.97 2.74
N LYS A 96 -18.13 -25.41 3.87
CA LYS A 96 -16.72 -25.18 4.21
C LYS A 96 -15.95 -26.51 4.28
N LYS A 97 -15.34 -26.95 3.17
CA LYS A 97 -14.19 -27.86 3.23
C LYS A 97 -12.91 -27.02 3.26
N LYS A 98 -12.22 -27.09 4.40
CA LYS A 98 -10.82 -26.67 4.54
C LYS A 98 -9.99 -27.50 3.56
N GLN A 99 -9.72 -26.99 2.36
CA GLN A 99 -8.71 -27.58 1.50
C GLN A 99 -7.33 -27.32 2.13
N LYS A 100 -6.83 -28.34 2.83
CA LYS A 100 -5.41 -28.48 3.13
C LYS A 100 -4.74 -28.75 1.78
N TRP A 101 -3.85 -27.87 1.32
CA TRP A 101 -3.08 -28.11 0.10
C TRP A 101 -2.26 -29.38 0.31
N THR A 102 -2.67 -30.47 -0.35
CA THR A 102 -1.90 -31.69 -0.48
C THR A 102 -1.41 -31.70 -1.90
N GLY A 103 -0.11 -31.45 -2.10
CA GLY A 103 0.54 -31.58 -3.41
C GLY A 103 0.39 -33.00 -4.00
N PRO A 104 0.93 -33.23 -5.21
CA PRO A 104 0.90 -34.54 -5.86
C PRO A 104 1.49 -35.61 -4.93
N ARG A 105 0.79 -36.74 -4.79
CA ARG A 105 1.26 -37.86 -3.96
C ARG A 105 2.44 -38.54 -4.66
N GLY A 106 3.59 -38.65 -3.99
CA GLY A 106 4.72 -39.47 -4.44
C GLY A 106 6.09 -38.80 -4.42
N VAL A 107 6.14 -37.46 -4.43
CA VAL A 107 7.38 -36.68 -4.32
C VAL A 107 7.38 -35.98 -2.96
N GLY A 108 8.48 -36.06 -2.21
CA GLY A 108 8.55 -35.33 -0.94
C GLY A 108 8.33 -33.84 -1.20
N MET A 109 7.51 -33.14 -0.42
CA MET A 109 7.22 -31.71 -0.67
C MET A 109 8.48 -30.83 -0.76
N GLY A 110 9.61 -31.29 -0.21
CA GLY A 110 10.92 -30.66 -0.38
C GLY A 110 11.52 -30.81 -1.77
N GLU A 111 11.40 -31.98 -2.40
CA GLU A 111 11.93 -32.29 -3.74
C GLU A 111 11.16 -31.53 -4.81
N MET A 112 9.82 -31.57 -4.77
CA MET A 112 8.98 -30.76 -5.67
C MET A 112 9.30 -29.27 -5.53
N ALA A 113 9.50 -28.78 -4.30
CA ALA A 113 9.87 -27.39 -4.08
C ALA A 113 11.28 -27.09 -4.59
N PHE A 114 12.21 -28.03 -4.48
CA PHE A 114 13.55 -27.90 -5.06
C PHE A 114 13.48 -27.80 -6.58
N GLU A 115 12.76 -28.70 -7.25
CA GLU A 115 12.56 -28.67 -8.71
C GLU A 115 11.98 -27.34 -9.17
N ILE A 116 10.89 -26.88 -8.56
CA ILE A 116 10.25 -25.59 -8.90
C ILE A 116 11.23 -24.42 -8.74
N LEU A 117 12.02 -24.42 -7.66
CA LEU A 117 12.98 -23.34 -7.40
C LEU A 117 14.20 -23.42 -8.34
N SER A 118 14.65 -24.63 -8.69
CA SER A 118 15.72 -24.87 -9.67
C SER A 118 15.30 -24.45 -11.08
N GLU A 119 14.12 -24.87 -11.55
CA GLU A 119 13.55 -24.46 -12.85
C GLU A 119 13.33 -22.93 -12.94
N ALA A 120 13.05 -22.30 -11.80
CA ALA A 120 12.92 -20.85 -11.72
C ALA A 120 14.28 -20.12 -11.72
N GLY A 121 15.41 -20.83 -11.70
CA GLY A 121 16.76 -20.24 -11.61
C GLY A 121 17.07 -19.65 -10.24
N MET A 122 16.35 -20.04 -9.18
CA MET A 122 16.54 -19.49 -7.84
C MET A 122 17.63 -20.18 -7.03
N LEU A 123 18.03 -21.38 -7.45
CA LEU A 123 19.02 -22.17 -6.76
C LEU A 123 20.29 -22.24 -7.61
N ASN A 124 21.41 -21.73 -7.06
CA ASN A 124 22.73 -21.93 -7.63
C ASN A 124 23.26 -23.29 -7.14
N VAL A 125 22.75 -24.38 -7.72
CA VAL A 125 23.17 -25.73 -7.36
C VAL A 125 23.91 -26.37 -8.53
N PRO A 126 25.06 -27.04 -8.30
CA PRO A 126 25.67 -27.89 -9.32
C PRO A 126 24.67 -28.93 -9.83
N ALA A 127 24.78 -29.31 -11.11
CA ALA A 127 23.82 -30.15 -11.85
C ALA A 127 23.46 -31.52 -11.22
N TYR A 128 24.19 -31.95 -10.19
CA TYR A 128 24.09 -33.28 -9.57
C TYR A 128 23.75 -33.26 -8.07
N CYS A 129 23.20 -32.16 -7.55
CA CYS A 129 23.01 -31.98 -6.11
C CYS A 129 21.59 -32.29 -5.61
N ASN A 130 21.53 -32.98 -4.47
CA ASN A 130 20.34 -33.16 -3.64
C ASN A 130 20.04 -31.92 -2.80
N LEU A 131 18.91 -31.91 -2.07
CA LEU A 131 18.50 -30.87 -1.08
C LEU A 131 19.59 -30.45 -0.07
N TYR A 132 20.58 -31.32 0.15
CA TYR A 132 21.74 -31.05 0.98
C TYR A 132 23.03 -31.47 0.27
N VAL A 133 24.09 -30.68 0.45
CA VAL A 133 25.43 -30.93 -0.07
C VAL A 133 26.35 -31.22 1.11
N LYS A 134 27.04 -32.36 1.07
CA LYS A 134 28.06 -32.70 2.07
C LYS A 134 29.36 -31.99 1.72
N CYS A 135 29.97 -31.29 2.68
CA CYS A 135 31.27 -30.66 2.48
C CYS A 135 32.33 -31.72 2.16
N SER A 136 33.03 -31.57 1.03
CA SER A 136 34.06 -32.50 0.54
C SER A 136 35.37 -32.41 1.32
N TYR A 137 35.56 -31.38 2.15
CA TYR A 137 36.77 -31.24 2.96
C TYR A 137 36.86 -32.37 3.98
N ARG A 138 38.00 -33.08 4.00
CA ARG A 138 38.23 -34.33 4.75
C ARG A 138 37.79 -34.24 6.21
N ASN A 139 38.01 -33.09 6.86
CA ASN A 139 37.72 -32.88 8.28
C ASN A 139 36.38 -32.18 8.57
N CYS A 140 35.68 -31.66 7.57
CA CYS A 140 34.43 -30.92 7.80
C CYS A 140 33.23 -31.86 7.76
N GLN A 141 33.04 -32.60 6.66
CA GLN A 141 31.93 -33.56 6.44
C GLN A 141 30.50 -33.03 6.75
N ARG A 142 30.33 -31.73 7.00
CA ARG A 142 29.06 -31.11 7.37
C ARG A 142 28.11 -31.09 6.18
N TRP A 143 26.86 -31.46 6.41
CA TRP A 143 25.79 -31.27 5.46
C TRP A 143 25.35 -29.80 5.46
N GLN A 144 25.30 -29.21 4.28
CA GLN A 144 24.81 -27.86 4.06
C GLN A 144 23.55 -27.90 3.21
N ASN A 145 22.56 -27.10 3.57
CA ASN A 145 21.37 -26.92 2.77
C ASN A 145 21.73 -26.22 1.44
N VAL A 146 21.14 -26.64 0.32
CA VAL A 146 21.40 -26.01 -0.99
C VAL A 146 21.15 -24.51 -1.04
N LEU A 147 20.27 -23.99 -0.18
CA LEU A 147 20.00 -22.57 -0.05
C LEU A 147 21.22 -21.77 0.45
N CYS A 148 22.20 -22.42 1.09
CA CYS A 148 23.45 -21.80 1.51
C CYS A 148 24.32 -21.32 0.33
N PHE A 149 24.09 -21.85 -0.87
CA PHE A 149 24.83 -21.47 -2.08
C PHE A 149 24.11 -20.38 -2.91
N CYS A 150 22.95 -19.91 -2.44
CA CYS A 150 22.21 -18.87 -3.14
C CYS A 150 22.72 -17.49 -2.75
N ASP A 151 23.47 -16.82 -3.65
CA ASP A 151 24.09 -15.51 -3.38
C ASP A 151 23.08 -14.40 -3.04
N TRP A 152 21.84 -14.56 -3.51
CA TRP A 152 20.76 -13.60 -3.27
C TRP A 152 20.08 -13.80 -1.90
N LEU A 153 20.38 -14.87 -1.16
CA LEU A 153 19.95 -15.10 0.22
C LEU A 153 21.05 -14.61 1.19
N PRO A 154 20.89 -13.45 1.85
CA PRO A 154 21.98 -12.86 2.61
C PRO A 154 22.35 -13.65 3.88
N GLY A 155 23.53 -14.27 3.85
CA GLY A 155 24.24 -14.79 5.01
C GLY A 155 23.65 -16.04 5.67
N ASN A 156 24.15 -16.36 6.86
CA ASN A 156 23.79 -17.58 7.60
C ASN A 156 22.36 -17.58 8.18
N TYR A 157 21.60 -16.48 8.03
CA TYR A 157 20.24 -16.31 8.55
C TYR A 157 19.23 -17.32 7.99
N PHE A 158 19.54 -17.94 6.85
CA PHE A 158 18.64 -18.87 6.15
C PHE A 158 19.03 -20.33 6.28
N ARG A 159 20.03 -20.69 7.11
CA ARG A 159 20.47 -22.08 7.30
C ARG A 159 19.34 -23.04 7.72
N GLY A 160 18.35 -22.55 8.45
CA GLY A 160 17.18 -23.32 8.88
C GLY A 160 15.99 -23.29 7.90
N LEU A 161 16.15 -22.69 6.71
CA LEU A 161 15.11 -22.62 5.69
C LEU A 161 15.20 -23.85 4.79
N THR A 162 14.06 -24.49 4.48
CA THR A 162 14.00 -25.57 3.49
C THR A 162 13.41 -25.04 2.18
N CYS A 163 13.65 -25.71 1.05
CA CYS A 163 13.05 -25.34 -0.24
C CYS A 163 11.52 -25.22 -0.14
N ALA A 164 10.85 -26.16 0.55
CA ALA A 164 9.40 -26.10 0.75
C ALA A 164 8.94 -24.86 1.51
N VAL A 165 9.66 -24.46 2.57
CA VAL A 165 9.31 -23.25 3.33
C VAL A 165 9.61 -22.00 2.50
N LEU A 166 10.74 -21.95 1.79
CA LEU A 166 11.07 -20.82 0.91
C LEU A 166 10.00 -20.64 -0.17
N LEU A 167 9.62 -21.72 -0.86
CA LEU A 167 8.58 -21.70 -1.88
C LEU A 167 7.24 -21.22 -1.30
N ALA A 168 6.86 -21.70 -0.11
CA ALA A 168 5.64 -21.24 0.55
C ALA A 168 5.68 -19.73 0.86
N ILE A 169 6.84 -19.19 1.30
CA ILE A 169 7.00 -17.74 1.54
C ILE A 169 6.89 -16.96 0.23
N ILE A 170 7.48 -17.45 -0.86
CA ILE A 170 7.41 -16.84 -2.20
C ILE A 170 5.95 -16.80 -2.66
N VAL A 171 5.24 -17.92 -2.60
CA VAL A 171 3.81 -18.01 -2.97
C VAL A 171 2.98 -17.02 -2.16
N GLU A 172 3.19 -16.93 -0.84
CA GLU A 172 2.46 -15.99 0.01
C GLU A 172 2.79 -14.52 -0.31
N TYR A 173 4.03 -14.23 -0.67
CA TYR A 173 4.48 -12.88 -1.00
C TYR A 173 3.90 -12.36 -2.31
N PHE A 174 3.81 -13.22 -3.33
CA PHE A 174 3.33 -12.85 -4.66
C PHE A 174 1.81 -13.02 -4.84
N SER A 175 1.17 -13.94 -4.10
CA SER A 175 -0.29 -14.14 -4.16
C SER A 175 -1.08 -13.04 -3.44
N ASN A 176 -0.47 -12.36 -2.47
CA ASN A 176 -1.14 -11.33 -1.69
C ASN A 176 -0.66 -9.93 -2.08
N THR A 177 -1.59 -9.00 -2.23
CA THR A 177 -1.25 -7.58 -2.40
C THR A 177 -0.64 -6.98 -1.13
N LYS A 178 -0.98 -7.52 0.04
CA LYS A 178 -0.53 -7.08 1.37
C LYS A 178 -0.27 -8.27 2.31
N PRO A 179 0.80 -9.05 2.08
CA PRO A 179 1.08 -10.24 2.88
C PRO A 179 1.39 -9.86 4.35
N ARG A 180 0.72 -10.53 5.30
CA ARG A 180 0.93 -10.29 6.73
C ARG A 180 2.04 -11.20 7.27
N ILE A 181 3.18 -10.60 7.56
CA ILE A 181 4.38 -11.30 8.06
C ILE A 181 4.08 -12.17 9.28
N SER A 182 3.33 -11.66 10.26
CA SER A 182 2.97 -12.41 11.46
C SER A 182 2.09 -13.63 11.17
N GLY A 183 1.21 -13.54 10.17
CA GLY A 183 0.37 -14.66 9.74
C GLY A 183 1.19 -15.76 9.08
N ILE A 184 2.10 -15.38 8.19
CA ILE A 184 2.99 -16.30 7.47
C ILE A 184 3.99 -16.96 8.42
N SER A 185 4.61 -16.15 9.30
CA SER A 185 5.51 -16.61 10.36
C SER A 185 4.85 -17.70 11.22
N ARG A 186 3.60 -17.49 11.66
CA ARG A 186 2.84 -18.50 12.42
C ARG A 186 2.49 -19.73 11.59
N LYS A 187 2.06 -19.54 10.34
CA LYS A 187 1.67 -20.63 9.43
C LYS A 187 2.85 -21.56 9.10
N LEU A 188 4.06 -21.00 8.98
CA LEU A 188 5.26 -21.72 8.54
C LEU A 188 6.23 -22.02 9.69
N PHE A 189 5.85 -21.73 10.94
CA PHE A 189 6.69 -21.90 12.13
C PHE A 189 8.10 -21.30 11.98
N LYS A 190 8.18 -20.10 11.37
CA LYS A 190 9.42 -19.34 11.21
C LYS A 190 9.34 -18.03 11.97
N THR A 191 10.49 -17.50 12.38
CA THR A 191 10.54 -16.19 13.04
C THR A 191 10.10 -15.09 12.09
N THR A 192 9.51 -14.04 12.63
CA THR A 192 9.11 -12.86 11.86
C THR A 192 10.30 -12.18 11.18
N SER A 193 11.50 -12.26 11.78
CA SER A 193 12.73 -11.71 11.22
C SER A 193 13.16 -12.41 9.93
N VAL A 194 13.06 -13.75 9.86
CA VAL A 194 13.40 -14.51 8.63
C VAL A 194 12.43 -14.16 7.50
N VAL A 195 11.12 -14.14 7.79
CA VAL A 195 10.10 -13.80 6.79
C VAL A 195 10.26 -12.35 6.32
N GLN A 196 10.48 -11.41 7.24
CA GLN A 196 10.71 -9.99 6.91
C GLN A 196 11.97 -9.81 6.04
N SER A 197 13.04 -10.56 6.33
CA SER A 197 14.29 -10.48 5.57
C SER A 197 14.09 -10.96 4.14
N LEU A 198 13.40 -12.09 3.93
CA LEU A 198 13.04 -12.56 2.58
C LEU A 198 12.14 -11.55 1.84
N PHE A 199 11.15 -10.99 2.53
CA PHE A 199 10.28 -9.96 1.94
C PHE A 199 11.07 -8.72 1.52
N ASN A 200 12.07 -8.32 2.29
CA ASN A 200 12.95 -7.22 1.94
C ASN A 200 13.78 -7.56 0.69
N VAL A 201 14.28 -8.79 0.57
CA VAL A 201 15.02 -9.26 -0.61
C VAL A 201 14.13 -9.23 -1.86
N PHE A 202 12.93 -9.81 -1.80
CA PHE A 202 11.99 -9.80 -2.92
C PHE A 202 11.58 -8.38 -3.31
N ARG A 203 11.24 -7.53 -2.32
CA ARG A 203 10.91 -6.12 -2.56
C ARG A 203 12.04 -5.37 -3.25
N LYS A 204 13.30 -5.60 -2.83
CA LYS A 204 14.47 -4.96 -3.46
C LYS A 204 14.64 -5.39 -4.91
N LYS A 205 14.40 -6.67 -5.23
CA LYS A 205 14.38 -7.17 -6.61
C LYS A 205 13.23 -6.57 -7.42
N GLU A 206 12.02 -6.47 -6.85
CA GLU A 206 10.87 -5.79 -7.50
C GLU A 206 11.16 -4.31 -7.75
N ALA A 207 11.78 -3.62 -6.79
CA ALA A 207 12.20 -2.25 -6.94
C ALA A 207 13.26 -2.09 -8.05
N ALA A 208 14.21 -3.03 -8.16
CA ALA A 208 15.20 -3.03 -9.22
C ALA A 208 14.54 -3.24 -10.60
N ALA A 209 13.59 -4.18 -10.70
CA ALA A 209 12.82 -4.40 -11.91
C ALA A 209 11.99 -3.16 -12.29
N GLY A 210 11.30 -2.55 -11.32
CA GLY A 210 10.54 -1.31 -11.53
C GLY A 210 11.43 -0.13 -11.97
N ARG A 211 12.67 -0.04 -11.48
CA ARG A 211 13.66 0.95 -11.95
C ARG A 211 14.14 0.68 -13.37
N ARG A 212 14.28 -0.58 -13.79
CA ARG A 212 14.61 -0.92 -15.19
C ARG A 212 13.44 -0.57 -16.11
N GLU A 213 12.23 -0.94 -15.70
CA GLU A 213 11.00 -0.61 -16.42
C GLU A 213 10.80 0.89 -16.56
N LEU A 214 11.13 1.66 -15.52
CA LEU A 214 11.09 3.12 -15.58
C LEU A 214 11.91 3.68 -16.76
N ARG A 215 13.04 3.06 -17.14
CA ARG A 215 13.88 3.54 -18.26
C ARG A 215 13.23 3.34 -19.62
N THR A 216 12.37 2.34 -19.76
CA THR A 216 11.82 1.90 -21.05
C THR A 216 10.33 2.21 -21.21
N ILE A 217 9.60 2.43 -20.11
CA ILE A 217 8.16 2.67 -20.15
C ILE A 217 7.82 3.95 -20.93
N LYS A 218 6.93 3.79 -21.92
CA LYS A 218 6.32 4.87 -22.70
C LYS A 218 4.82 4.68 -22.70
N LEU A 219 4.09 5.65 -22.17
CA LEU A 219 2.64 5.67 -22.09
C LEU A 219 2.05 6.37 -23.32
N LYS A 220 0.93 5.84 -23.85
CA LYS A 220 0.29 6.37 -25.06
C LYS A 220 -1.24 6.36 -24.99
N GLY A 221 -1.87 7.11 -25.89
CA GLY A 221 -3.32 7.14 -26.03
C GLY A 221 -3.98 8.06 -25.01
N SER A 222 -4.85 7.55 -24.15
CA SER A 222 -5.49 8.36 -23.10
C SER A 222 -4.71 8.21 -21.80
N VAL A 223 -3.97 9.24 -21.39
CA VAL A 223 -3.09 9.19 -20.22
C VAL A 223 -3.54 10.20 -19.17
N GLU A 224 -3.81 9.72 -17.97
CA GLU A 224 -4.07 10.58 -16.81
C GLU A 224 -2.74 10.93 -16.12
N VAL A 225 -2.58 12.17 -15.69
CA VAL A 225 -1.38 12.68 -15.01
C VAL A 225 -1.75 13.45 -13.75
N ASP A 226 -0.98 13.28 -12.68
CA ASP A 226 -1.24 13.89 -11.38
C ASP A 226 0.01 13.90 -10.48
N GLY A 227 0.00 14.75 -9.45
CA GLY A 227 1.00 14.84 -8.39
C GLY A 227 0.49 14.34 -7.05
N SER A 228 1.37 13.77 -6.22
CA SER A 228 1.03 13.39 -4.85
C SER A 228 2.22 13.46 -3.90
N SER A 229 1.94 13.41 -2.60
CA SER A 229 2.97 13.25 -1.56
C SER A 229 2.86 11.90 -0.86
N LEU A 230 3.98 11.18 -0.75
CA LEU A 230 4.06 9.88 -0.08
C LEU A 230 4.20 10.03 1.45
N ARG A 231 5.00 11.00 1.88
CA ARG A 231 5.35 11.23 3.29
C ARG A 231 5.70 12.70 3.56
N LEU A 232 5.60 13.08 4.82
CA LEU A 232 6.05 14.38 5.34
C LEU A 232 7.43 14.23 5.99
N LEU A 233 8.28 15.23 5.81
CA LEU A 233 9.61 15.36 6.40
C LEU A 233 9.68 16.61 7.27
N HIS A 234 10.35 16.47 8.41
CA HIS A 234 10.78 17.59 9.24
C HIS A 234 12.30 17.71 9.14
N VAL A 235 12.76 18.89 8.75
CA VAL A 235 14.17 19.16 8.41
C VAL A 235 14.68 20.29 9.29
N SER A 236 15.74 20.05 10.06
CA SER A 236 16.43 21.11 10.78
C SER A 236 17.22 21.99 9.81
N PRO A 237 17.32 23.31 10.03
CA PRO A 237 18.16 24.21 9.23
C PRO A 237 19.65 23.84 9.21
N GLN A 238 20.12 23.12 10.23
CA GLN A 238 21.51 22.69 10.40
C GLN A 238 21.79 21.35 9.71
N ASN A 239 20.79 20.73 9.09
CA ASN A 239 20.96 19.45 8.41
C ASN A 239 21.76 19.62 7.11
N SER A 240 22.99 19.09 7.08
CA SER A 240 23.92 19.21 5.96
C SER A 240 23.35 18.67 4.64
N TRP A 241 22.56 17.59 4.68
CA TRP A 241 21.91 17.02 3.49
C TRP A 241 20.93 17.97 2.80
N PHE A 242 20.38 18.92 3.53
CA PHE A 242 19.42 19.90 3.01
C PHE A 242 20.00 21.31 2.92
N ALA A 243 21.31 21.49 3.12
CA ALA A 243 21.96 22.80 3.10
C ALA A 243 21.65 23.60 1.81
N LYS A 244 21.75 22.96 0.64
CA LYS A 244 21.39 23.57 -0.66
C LYS A 244 19.94 24.07 -0.68
N HIS A 245 19.01 23.29 -0.15
CA HIS A 245 17.59 23.66 -0.11
C HIS A 245 17.32 24.79 0.90
N VAL A 246 18.06 24.83 2.02
CA VAL A 246 17.99 25.93 2.99
C VAL A 246 18.50 27.23 2.37
N CYS A 247 19.64 27.19 1.65
CA CYS A 247 20.16 28.33 0.90
C CYS A 247 19.15 28.82 -0.16
N GLU A 248 18.55 27.89 -0.91
CA GLU A 248 17.53 28.24 -1.90
C GLU A 248 16.29 28.87 -1.25
N TRP A 249 15.88 28.37 -0.09
CA TRP A 249 14.78 28.95 0.67
C TRP A 249 15.10 30.38 1.11
N ARG A 250 16.30 30.64 1.65
CA ARG A 250 16.74 32.00 2.05
C ARG A 250 16.70 32.97 0.88
N ARG A 251 17.18 32.54 -0.29
CA ARG A 251 17.15 33.34 -1.53
C ARG A 251 15.73 33.71 -1.95
N ARG A 252 14.78 32.80 -1.76
CA ARG A 252 13.35 33.03 -2.09
C ARG A 252 12.61 33.87 -1.05
N HIS A 253 13.17 34.03 0.15
CA HIS A 253 12.54 34.74 1.27
C HIS A 253 13.55 35.73 1.91
N PRO A 254 14.01 36.73 1.15
CA PRO A 254 14.97 37.70 1.68
C PRO A 254 14.38 38.43 2.89
N GLY A 255 15.21 38.64 3.92
CA GLY A 255 14.82 39.31 5.16
C GLY A 255 13.96 38.49 6.13
N GLN A 256 13.47 37.29 5.75
CA GLN A 256 12.70 36.46 6.66
C GLN A 256 13.60 35.67 7.62
N ARG A 257 13.20 35.63 8.90
CA ARG A 257 13.87 34.80 9.91
C ARG A 257 13.77 33.32 9.53
N ILE A 258 14.90 32.62 9.63
CA ILE A 258 14.98 31.18 9.36
C ILE A 258 14.11 30.42 10.36
N PRO A 259 13.19 29.56 9.90
CA PRO A 259 12.39 28.71 10.77
C PRO A 259 13.24 27.80 11.66
N LYS A 260 12.75 27.47 12.87
CA LYS A 260 13.40 26.47 13.74
C LYS A 260 13.51 25.09 13.09
N TYR A 261 12.55 24.78 12.21
CA TYR A 261 12.54 23.61 11.35
C TYR A 261 11.75 23.92 10.08
N PHE A 262 12.07 23.22 9.01
CA PHE A 262 11.33 23.21 7.76
C PHE A 262 10.46 21.97 7.66
N VAL A 263 9.41 22.09 6.85
CA VAL A 263 8.58 20.97 6.41
C VAL A 263 8.85 20.73 4.93
N ALA A 264 8.96 19.45 4.55
CA ALA A 264 9.06 19.05 3.15
C ALA A 264 8.17 17.84 2.87
N HIS A 265 7.63 17.79 1.66
CA HIS A 265 6.86 16.64 1.20
C HIS A 265 7.75 15.76 0.30
N ILE A 266 7.77 14.45 0.55
CA ILE A 266 8.33 13.49 -0.41
C ILE A 266 7.30 13.34 -1.51
N ARG A 267 7.51 14.06 -2.61
CA ARG A 267 6.54 14.20 -3.69
C ARG A 267 6.86 13.28 -4.86
N VAL A 268 5.81 12.84 -5.54
CA VAL A 268 5.86 12.11 -6.79
C VAL A 268 4.94 12.78 -7.80
N CYS A 269 5.31 12.77 -9.07
CA CYS A 269 4.33 12.87 -10.13
C CYS A 269 4.17 11.50 -10.76
N GLY A 270 3.06 11.29 -11.44
CA GLY A 270 2.95 10.10 -12.25
C GLY A 270 1.86 10.18 -13.26
N ALA A 271 1.76 9.08 -14.00
CA ALA A 271 0.94 8.97 -15.16
C ALA A 271 0.38 7.55 -15.29
N VAL A 272 -0.81 7.40 -15.83
CA VAL A 272 -1.43 6.10 -16.06
C VAL A 272 -2.19 6.07 -17.37
N GLU A 273 -2.00 5.01 -18.15
CA GLU A 273 -2.84 4.73 -19.31
C GLU A 273 -4.27 4.41 -18.84
N ARG A 274 -5.27 5.05 -19.44
CA ARG A 274 -6.67 4.76 -19.12
C ARG A 274 -7.10 3.50 -19.87
N GLY A 275 -7.65 2.52 -19.15
CA GLY A 275 -8.11 1.24 -19.71
C GLY A 275 -8.00 0.10 -18.71
N LEU A 276 -8.41 -1.11 -19.11
CA LEU A 276 -8.37 -2.32 -18.26
C LEU A 276 -6.93 -2.69 -17.85
N ASN A 277 -5.97 -2.59 -18.77
CA ASN A 277 -4.57 -3.00 -18.57
C ASN A 277 -3.61 -1.79 -18.68
N GLY A 278 -4.06 -0.63 -18.22
CA GLY A 278 -3.27 0.59 -18.31
C GLY A 278 -2.06 0.55 -17.40
N ARG A 279 -0.87 0.81 -17.95
CA ARG A 279 0.37 0.88 -17.17
C ARG A 279 0.46 2.21 -16.42
N VAL A 280 1.06 2.16 -15.23
CA VAL A 280 1.31 3.29 -14.35
C VAL A 280 2.80 3.60 -14.27
N LEU A 281 3.08 4.88 -14.10
CA LEU A 281 4.41 5.47 -13.94
C LEU A 281 4.42 6.31 -12.67
N VAL A 282 5.48 6.18 -11.88
CA VAL A 282 5.76 6.96 -10.68
C VAL A 282 7.16 7.55 -10.80
N LEU A 283 7.24 8.87 -10.69
CA LEU A 283 8.47 9.64 -10.82
C LEU A 283 8.71 10.48 -9.56
N PRO A 284 9.91 10.47 -8.98
CA PRO A 284 10.24 11.34 -7.86
C PRO A 284 10.24 12.81 -8.31
N MET A 285 9.68 13.70 -7.49
CA MET A 285 9.77 15.15 -7.70
C MET A 285 10.80 15.80 -6.76
N PRO A 286 11.37 16.96 -7.14
CA PRO A 286 12.29 17.71 -6.30
C PRO A 286 11.71 18.02 -4.91
N ILE A 287 12.59 17.99 -3.91
CA ILE A 287 12.24 18.43 -2.56
C ILE A 287 12.16 19.95 -2.53
N VAL A 288 11.11 20.46 -1.88
CA VAL A 288 10.93 21.88 -1.61
C VAL A 288 10.76 22.05 -0.11
N LEU A 289 11.64 22.84 0.51
CA LEU A 289 11.49 23.24 1.90
C LEU A 289 10.45 24.34 2.03
N LEU A 290 9.56 24.17 3.00
CA LEU A 290 8.49 25.09 3.34
C LEU A 290 8.57 25.49 4.81
N GLN A 291 8.02 26.65 5.14
CA GLN A 291 7.81 27.02 6.54
C GLN A 291 6.76 26.09 7.18
N PRO A 292 6.85 25.80 8.48
CA PRO A 292 5.83 25.04 9.20
C PRO A 292 4.43 25.64 9.01
N GLY A 293 3.41 24.79 8.83
CA GLY A 293 2.03 25.22 8.58
C GLY A 293 1.72 25.61 7.14
N SER A 294 2.72 25.68 6.25
CA SER A 294 2.51 25.92 4.83
C SER A 294 1.72 24.78 4.18
N ARG A 295 0.95 25.12 3.14
CA ARG A 295 0.29 24.12 2.28
C ARG A 295 1.34 23.39 1.42
N PRO A 296 1.07 22.14 0.99
CA PRO A 296 1.92 21.45 0.04
C PRO A 296 2.16 22.31 -1.21
N PRO A 297 3.38 22.30 -1.79
CA PRO A 297 3.68 23.13 -2.94
C PRO A 297 3.00 22.55 -4.17
N ALA A 298 2.30 23.42 -4.91
CA ALA A 298 1.74 23.06 -6.20
C ALA A 298 2.84 22.64 -7.18
N GLU A 299 2.50 21.74 -8.10
CA GLU A 299 3.41 21.27 -9.14
C GLU A 299 3.80 22.43 -10.06
N SER A 300 5.09 22.55 -10.33
CA SER A 300 5.64 23.49 -11.31
C SER A 300 6.08 22.79 -12.58
N VAL A 301 6.18 23.52 -13.70
CA VAL A 301 6.75 22.99 -14.95
C VAL A 301 8.20 22.53 -14.74
N SER A 302 8.94 23.22 -13.87
CA SER A 302 10.30 22.82 -13.49
C SER A 302 10.32 21.47 -12.78
N ASP A 303 9.39 21.22 -11.85
CA ASP A 303 9.28 19.91 -11.18
C ASP A 303 9.05 18.80 -12.20
N LEU A 304 8.12 19.00 -13.14
CA LEU A 304 7.79 18.00 -14.17
C LEU A 304 8.95 17.76 -15.15
N ARG A 305 9.75 18.80 -15.44
CA ARG A 305 10.96 18.69 -16.26
C ARG A 305 12.04 17.89 -15.54
N VAL A 306 12.31 18.18 -14.26
CA VAL A 306 13.31 17.44 -13.47
C VAL A 306 12.88 15.99 -13.27
N ALA A 307 11.59 15.75 -13.05
CA ALA A 307 11.03 14.39 -12.99
C ALA A 307 11.04 13.67 -14.34
N ASN A 308 11.31 14.39 -15.44
CA ASN A 308 11.38 13.86 -16.81
C ASN A 308 10.07 13.26 -17.35
N LEU A 309 8.91 13.77 -16.92
CA LEU A 309 7.60 13.18 -17.23
C LEU A 309 7.31 13.13 -18.74
N ALA A 310 7.68 14.18 -19.50
CA ALA A 310 7.43 14.26 -20.93
C ALA A 310 8.07 13.10 -21.71
N ASN A 311 9.28 12.68 -21.32
CA ASN A 311 9.99 11.60 -22.01
C ASN A 311 9.24 10.26 -21.93
N HIS A 312 8.33 10.09 -20.97
CA HIS A 312 7.53 8.87 -20.83
C HIS A 312 6.19 8.93 -21.53
N LEU A 313 5.84 10.04 -22.18
CA LEU A 313 4.62 10.17 -22.97
C LEU A 313 4.98 10.09 -24.46
N THR A 314 4.30 9.24 -25.21
CA THR A 314 4.58 9.07 -26.65
C THR A 314 3.32 9.08 -27.49
N GLY A 315 3.47 9.43 -28.77
CA GLY A 315 2.40 9.44 -29.77
C GLY A 315 1.73 10.80 -29.94
N LYS A 316 1.63 11.26 -31.19
CA LYS A 316 0.99 12.54 -31.58
C LYS A 316 -0.50 12.60 -31.22
N LYS A 317 -1.15 11.45 -31.04
CA LYS A 317 -2.57 11.33 -30.66
C LYS A 317 -2.78 11.16 -29.15
N THR A 318 -1.73 11.29 -28.34
CA THR A 318 -1.85 11.15 -26.89
C THR A 318 -2.59 12.33 -26.29
N THR A 319 -3.61 12.01 -25.50
CA THR A 319 -4.43 12.96 -24.75
C THR A 319 -4.07 12.86 -23.27
N VAL A 320 -3.60 13.97 -22.72
CA VAL A 320 -3.24 14.14 -21.31
C VAL A 320 -4.46 14.63 -20.54
N PHE A 321 -4.85 13.89 -19.50
CA PHE A 321 -5.92 14.21 -18.57
C PHE A 321 -5.34 14.66 -17.23
N SER A 322 -5.66 15.86 -16.76
CA SER A 322 -5.15 16.39 -15.48
C SER A 322 -6.23 17.02 -14.60
N ASP A 323 -5.97 17.16 -13.31
CA ASP A 323 -6.86 17.66 -12.24
C ASP A 323 -7.06 19.20 -12.21
N GLY A 324 -6.42 19.90 -13.15
CA GLY A 324 -6.45 21.35 -13.30
C GLY A 324 -5.19 22.07 -12.83
N ALA A 325 -4.17 21.36 -12.33
CA ALA A 325 -2.88 21.96 -12.06
C ALA A 325 -2.24 22.52 -13.36
N LYS A 326 -1.91 23.82 -13.32
CA LYS A 326 -1.44 24.59 -14.50
C LYS A 326 -0.17 24.00 -15.13
N ALA A 327 0.66 23.31 -14.36
CA ALA A 327 1.91 22.71 -14.84
C ALA A 327 1.67 21.62 -15.90
N PHE A 328 0.69 20.74 -15.71
CA PHE A 328 0.39 19.68 -16.68
C PHE A 328 -0.15 20.22 -18.00
N ARG A 329 -0.97 21.26 -17.95
CA ARG A 329 -1.45 21.95 -19.17
C ARG A 329 -0.30 22.56 -19.97
N LYS A 330 0.66 23.20 -19.28
CA LYS A 330 1.87 23.75 -19.92
C LYS A 330 2.75 22.64 -20.49
N LEU A 331 2.93 21.54 -19.75
CA LEU A 331 3.67 20.35 -20.22
C LEU A 331 3.05 19.81 -21.51
N ALA A 332 1.73 19.63 -21.56
CA ALA A 332 1.04 19.11 -22.72
C ALA A 332 1.20 20.02 -23.94
N ARG A 333 1.04 21.33 -23.77
CA ARG A 333 1.24 22.33 -24.84
C ARG A 333 2.66 22.31 -25.39
N ASN A 334 3.67 22.32 -24.52
CA ASN A 334 5.08 22.36 -24.92
C ASN A 334 5.52 21.10 -25.70
N ASN A 335 4.78 19.99 -25.56
CA ASN A 335 5.08 18.72 -26.22
C ASN A 335 4.02 18.34 -27.27
N ALA A 336 3.16 19.28 -27.67
CA ALA A 336 2.11 19.09 -28.67
C ALA A 336 1.13 17.92 -28.39
N TYR A 337 0.87 17.62 -27.12
CA TYR A 337 -0.17 16.65 -26.74
C TYR A 337 -1.55 17.30 -26.70
N GLN A 338 -2.58 16.51 -27.01
CA GLN A 338 -3.96 16.92 -26.69
C GLN A 338 -4.11 16.99 -25.17
N HIS A 339 -4.87 17.97 -24.67
CA HIS A 339 -5.04 18.17 -23.24
C HIS A 339 -6.52 18.31 -22.90
N SER A 340 -6.92 17.62 -21.84
CA SER A 340 -8.25 17.72 -21.24
C SER A 340 -8.09 17.86 -19.73
N GLU A 341 -8.70 18.88 -19.16
CA GLU A 341 -8.67 19.11 -17.72
C GLU A 341 -10.06 18.95 -17.12
N VAL A 342 -10.09 18.48 -15.88
CA VAL A 342 -11.28 18.54 -15.04
C VAL A 342 -10.98 19.47 -13.88
N LYS A 343 -11.90 20.36 -13.51
CA LYS A 343 -11.64 21.36 -12.46
C LYS A 343 -12.04 20.82 -11.09
N HIS A 344 -11.09 20.24 -10.35
CA HIS A 344 -11.32 19.72 -8.98
C HIS A 344 -11.79 20.80 -8.01
N VAL A 345 -11.30 22.02 -8.18
CA VAL A 345 -11.71 23.19 -7.38
C VAL A 345 -13.23 23.44 -7.48
N LYS A 346 -13.88 23.01 -8.57
CA LYS A 346 -15.33 23.11 -8.77
C LYS A 346 -16.09 21.81 -8.43
N SER A 347 -15.43 20.84 -7.77
CA SER A 347 -15.97 19.47 -7.56
C SER A 347 -16.34 18.75 -8.87
N GLN A 348 -15.73 19.15 -10.00
CA GLN A 348 -15.90 18.48 -11.27
C GLN A 348 -14.86 17.36 -11.35
N PHE A 349 -15.30 16.12 -11.13
CA PHE A 349 -14.43 14.94 -11.21
C PHE A 349 -14.55 14.21 -12.55
N THR A 350 -15.55 14.60 -13.35
CA THR A 350 -15.77 14.14 -14.71
C THR A 350 -16.21 15.30 -15.62
N ALA A 351 -15.72 15.34 -16.85
CA ALA A 351 -16.21 16.21 -17.92
C ALA A 351 -16.52 15.35 -19.15
N ALA A 352 -17.72 15.49 -19.72
CA ALA A 352 -18.03 14.85 -20.99
C ALA A 352 -17.22 15.55 -22.09
N LEU A 353 -16.33 14.81 -22.77
CA LEU A 353 -15.69 15.30 -23.98
C LEU A 353 -16.70 15.15 -25.12
N ARG A 354 -17.17 16.28 -25.65
CA ARG A 354 -17.96 16.30 -26.89
C ARG A 354 -17.04 15.92 -28.05
N HIS A 355 -17.24 14.74 -28.63
CA HIS A 355 -16.70 14.39 -29.94
C HIS A 355 -17.78 14.63 -31.00
N LYS A 356 -17.36 15.05 -32.21
CA LYS A 356 -18.23 15.25 -33.38
C LYS A 356 -18.65 13.95 -34.07
N SER A 357 -18.19 12.78 -33.62
CA SER A 357 -18.47 11.48 -34.25
C SER A 357 -19.22 10.53 -33.29
N SER A 358 -20.04 9.66 -33.88
CA SER A 358 -20.93 8.65 -33.25
C SER A 358 -20.27 7.66 -32.27
N SER A 359 -18.95 7.71 -32.11
CA SER A 359 -18.20 6.95 -31.12
C SER A 359 -18.35 7.59 -29.73
N GLY A 360 -19.46 7.30 -29.04
CA GLY A 360 -19.75 7.46 -27.61
C GLY A 360 -18.98 8.53 -26.79
N ALA A 361 -19.71 9.37 -26.04
CA ALA A 361 -19.14 10.40 -25.18
C ALA A 361 -18.01 9.86 -24.28
N LYS A 362 -16.78 10.36 -24.48
CA LYS A 362 -15.64 10.03 -23.62
C LYS A 362 -15.67 10.90 -22.37
N THR A 363 -15.68 10.29 -21.19
CA THR A 363 -15.60 11.03 -19.93
C THR A 363 -14.13 11.34 -19.61
N ALA A 364 -13.74 12.62 -19.54
CA ALA A 364 -12.50 13.05 -18.89
C ALA A 364 -12.70 12.96 -17.38
N GLY A 365 -11.98 12.08 -16.67
CA GLY A 365 -12.01 12.01 -15.22
C GLY A 365 -10.63 11.67 -14.70
N THR A 366 -10.27 12.18 -13.51
CA THR A 366 -8.93 11.99 -12.92
C THR A 366 -8.97 11.15 -11.64
N GLN A 367 -9.96 10.25 -11.56
CA GLN A 367 -10.21 9.44 -10.36
C GLN A 367 -9.36 8.16 -10.36
N LEU A 368 -8.61 7.88 -11.43
CA LEU A 368 -7.82 6.66 -11.52
C LEU A 368 -6.52 6.85 -10.73
N LEU A 369 -5.76 7.91 -11.00
CA LEU A 369 -4.53 8.22 -10.25
C LEU A 369 -4.81 8.48 -8.78
N ASP A 370 -5.90 9.17 -8.42
CA ASP A 370 -6.30 9.33 -7.02
C ASP A 370 -6.44 8.00 -6.27
N ARG A 371 -7.02 6.99 -6.93
CA ARG A 371 -7.16 5.64 -6.37
C ARG A 371 -5.81 4.94 -6.30
N LEU A 372 -4.98 5.08 -7.32
CA LEU A 372 -3.64 4.49 -7.37
C LEU A 372 -2.69 5.11 -6.33
N TRP A 373 -2.78 6.41 -6.07
CA TRP A 373 -2.06 7.09 -4.99
C TRP A 373 -2.45 6.57 -3.62
N ARG A 374 -3.74 6.27 -3.42
CA ARG A 374 -4.19 5.63 -2.18
C ARG A 374 -3.59 4.24 -2.03
N ASP A 375 -3.62 3.45 -3.10
CA ASP A 375 -3.07 2.10 -3.10
C ASP A 375 -1.56 2.08 -2.84
N LEU A 376 -0.80 2.93 -3.53
CA LEU A 376 0.65 3.11 -3.30
C LEU A 376 0.95 3.53 -1.84
N LYS A 377 0.19 4.48 -1.29
CA LYS A 377 0.37 4.92 0.11
C LYS A 377 0.04 3.82 1.12
N GLU A 378 -0.85 2.90 0.78
CA GLU A 378 -1.18 1.74 1.61
C GLU A 378 -0.15 0.61 1.46
N PHE A 379 0.45 0.47 0.27
CA PHE A 379 1.56 -0.45 0.01
C PHE A 379 2.83 -0.02 0.77
N LEU A 380 3.08 1.28 0.90
CA LEU A 380 4.19 1.84 1.70
C LEU A 380 3.86 1.78 3.20
N PRO A 381 4.52 0.92 4.00
CA PRO A 381 4.18 0.72 5.41
C PRO A 381 4.40 1.98 6.25
N LYS A 382 3.58 2.16 7.29
CA LYS A 382 3.69 3.30 8.22
C LYS A 382 4.98 3.27 9.05
N GLN A 383 5.54 2.09 9.24
CA GLN A 383 6.77 1.83 9.98
C GLN A 383 8.02 2.33 9.22
N VAL A 384 7.92 2.51 7.90
CA VAL A 384 9.00 3.10 7.12
C VAL A 384 9.05 4.60 7.42
N ALA A 385 10.06 4.99 8.19
CA ALA A 385 10.31 6.38 8.54
C ALA A 385 10.58 7.24 7.30
N SER A 386 10.15 8.50 7.33
CA SER A 386 10.41 9.45 6.24
C SER A 386 11.91 9.76 6.05
N LYS A 387 12.67 9.74 7.14
CA LYS A 387 14.09 10.13 7.21
C LYS A 387 14.91 8.99 7.82
N ARG A 388 16.10 8.73 7.26
CA ARG A 388 17.13 7.84 7.81
C ARG A 388 18.48 8.53 7.60
N ASP A 389 19.36 8.50 8.60
CA ASP A 389 20.70 9.11 8.56
C ASP A 389 20.72 10.58 8.12
N GLY A 390 19.70 11.32 8.52
CA GLY A 390 19.56 12.75 8.22
C GLY A 390 18.96 13.07 6.85
N HIS A 391 18.79 12.12 5.93
CA HIS A 391 18.24 12.37 4.59
C HIS A 391 16.96 11.56 4.30
N VAL A 392 16.36 11.77 3.13
CA VAL A 392 15.18 11.02 2.68
C VAL A 392 15.48 9.52 2.75
N ASN A 393 14.62 8.77 3.43
CA ASN A 393 14.79 7.32 3.53
C ASN A 393 14.58 6.68 2.15
N GLN A 394 15.65 6.10 1.58
CA GLN A 394 15.65 5.50 0.25
C GLN A 394 14.70 4.30 0.13
N GLU A 395 14.37 3.66 1.26
CA GLU A 395 13.40 2.56 1.33
C GLU A 395 12.02 2.99 0.80
N ILE A 396 11.65 4.28 0.92
CA ILE A 396 10.39 4.80 0.36
C ILE A 396 10.34 4.61 -1.16
N TRP A 397 11.45 4.87 -1.83
CA TRP A 397 11.57 4.69 -3.28
C TRP A 397 11.59 3.22 -3.66
N GLU A 398 12.20 2.35 -2.84
CA GLU A 398 12.11 0.90 -3.05
C GLU A 398 10.66 0.43 -3.09
N TYR A 399 9.85 0.84 -2.10
CA TYR A 399 8.42 0.50 -2.08
C TYR A 399 7.66 1.09 -3.28
N ALA A 400 7.97 2.33 -3.68
CA ALA A 400 7.30 2.96 -4.82
C ALA A 400 7.56 2.22 -6.14
N TYR A 401 8.81 1.83 -6.40
CA TYR A 401 9.16 1.11 -7.62
C TYR A 401 8.71 -0.34 -7.60
N ALA A 402 8.76 -1.01 -6.44
CA ALA A 402 8.21 -2.36 -6.29
C ALA A 402 6.69 -2.37 -6.55
N TRP A 403 5.97 -1.38 -6.02
CA TRP A 403 4.54 -1.20 -6.28
C TRP A 403 4.24 -0.96 -7.77
N GLN A 404 4.98 -0.05 -8.42
CA GLN A 404 4.80 0.23 -9.85
C GLN A 404 4.97 -1.04 -10.67
N HIS A 405 6.05 -1.79 -10.40
CA HIS A 405 6.33 -3.03 -11.09
C HIS A 405 5.19 -4.04 -10.95
N ARG A 406 4.72 -4.27 -9.71
CA ARG A 406 3.56 -5.15 -9.45
C ARG A 406 2.32 -4.70 -10.19
N ARG A 407 2.07 -3.39 -10.27
CA ARG A 407 0.84 -2.85 -10.86
C ARG A 407 0.81 -2.97 -12.38
N ASN A 408 1.97 -2.99 -13.02
CA ASN A 408 2.14 -3.09 -14.47
C ASN A 408 2.23 -4.53 -14.98
N ARG A 409 2.12 -5.52 -14.09
CA ARG A 409 2.12 -6.94 -14.44
C ARG A 409 0.74 -7.52 -14.16
N ASP A 410 0.23 -8.29 -15.14
CA ASP A 410 -1.08 -8.93 -15.05
C ASP A 410 -1.04 -10.21 -14.19
N ASP A 411 0.11 -10.88 -14.15
CA ASP A 411 0.34 -12.08 -13.33
C ASP A 411 1.55 -11.88 -12.41
N SER A 412 1.28 -11.79 -11.11
CA SER A 412 2.31 -11.65 -10.08
C SER A 412 3.22 -12.90 -10.00
N TRP A 413 2.75 -14.06 -10.46
CA TRP A 413 3.54 -15.28 -10.51
C TRP A 413 4.44 -15.36 -11.74
N ALA A 414 3.96 -14.96 -12.91
CA ALA A 414 4.82 -14.77 -14.07
C ALA A 414 5.90 -13.71 -13.79
N ALA A 415 5.52 -12.60 -13.14
CA ALA A 415 6.46 -11.59 -12.68
C ALA A 415 7.44 -12.14 -11.66
N ALA A 416 7.00 -13.01 -10.74
CA ALA A 416 7.89 -13.74 -9.85
C ALA A 416 8.90 -14.56 -10.66
N LYS A 417 8.46 -15.43 -11.58
CA LYS A 417 9.36 -16.24 -12.41
C LYS A 417 10.38 -15.39 -13.17
N GLU A 418 9.95 -14.28 -13.80
CA GLU A 418 10.84 -13.36 -14.52
C GLU A 418 11.86 -12.69 -13.60
N LEU A 419 11.42 -12.25 -12.43
CA LEU A 419 12.23 -11.58 -11.41
C LEU A 419 13.20 -12.54 -10.70
N LEU A 420 12.84 -13.82 -10.69
CA LEU A 420 13.60 -14.92 -10.09
C LEU A 420 14.63 -15.49 -11.06
N ARG A 421 14.44 -15.35 -12.38
CA ARG A 421 15.43 -15.69 -13.42
C ARG A 421 16.52 -14.63 -13.63
N SER A 422 16.27 -13.37 -13.26
CA SER A 422 17.23 -12.27 -13.50
C SER A 422 18.36 -12.21 -12.46
N VAL A 423 18.86 -13.36 -12.01
CA VAL A 423 19.99 -13.48 -11.06
C VAL A 423 21.27 -13.70 -11.83
#